data_AF-A0A356AV29-F1
#
_entry.id   AF-A0A356AV29-F1
#
_cell.length_a   1.000
_cell.length_b   1.000
_cell.length_c   1.000
_cell.angle_alpha   90.00
_cell.angle_beta   90.00
_cell.angle_gamma   90.00
#
_symmetry.space_group_name_H-M   'P 1'
#
loop_
_entity.id
_entity.type
_entity.pdbx_description
1 polymer ?
#
loop_
_entity_poly.entity_id
_entity_poly.type
_entity_poly.pdbx_seq_one_letter_code
_entity_poly.pdbx_strand_id
1 'polypeptide(L)'
;SSVKTPLHQSHIIYIKCNEPSSNLYKIPVNYINSKPVSVSFYPSEKKITPDHSLVISPIPGGHKAFVKIPLHKLNLNWSTLMINVVRVDWGISPLTSLFPIRSGFFIEEENGDVGISLLKDPSVFVDVSIVTRQEDFSSRYSYIKLESVRANKKRLTLTNDPDFSPYTLIWETPSGQRTPLNYTLQHHDNLDIIDFSNPPVKEEGFYKLHLLHHEKETFLYMDRRHLIMETRDNNNEPTPGKTHVDCSYISKEANEVLNIVPPYGGMRNTHDPRFPQLRTYGTFEYDFSNPQKIRSQKSGDLYPSPDFPETESISFTNRHGENIVYPFYRTSDGTPCYLSAALWAEQKAAVCNKLPSIAQKDPSGAAKILAHLCRRYRFYEPYSDYYRVKYPMDIRLGPPYPYYGGFWSNWFYADLSYIATIAEAYASIIKTDAFEQLSVEYRQDIASEVRNIIEEGLDFVFSYGIQNTNMDASIWEGLIRIGSALEKPEYVHMALERIDYFINHYYLFDGFFSEVTVSYHQMITNGVLRTLKRLSNYSDPTGYTYPGTGERIDQAD
;
A
#
# COMPACT_ATOMS: atom_id res chain seq x y z
N SER A 1 3.45 -22.00 19.24
CA SER A 1 4.19 -21.20 20.23
C SER A 1 4.20 -19.75 19.79
N SER A 2 3.99 -18.79 20.69
CA SER A 2 4.22 -17.36 20.39
C SER A 2 5.65 -17.19 19.89
N VAL A 3 5.83 -16.45 18.80
CA VAL A 3 7.15 -16.20 18.23
C VAL A 3 7.97 -15.47 19.30
N LYS A 4 8.95 -16.17 19.89
CA LYS A 4 9.91 -15.61 20.85
C LYS A 4 11.02 -14.87 20.09
N THR A 5 10.67 -13.96 19.18
CA THR A 5 11.69 -13.07 18.60
C THR A 5 12.08 -12.05 19.66
N PRO A 6 13.37 -11.76 19.86
CA PRO A 6 13.79 -10.73 20.80
C PRO A 6 13.13 -9.39 20.42
N LEU A 7 12.37 -8.83 21.36
CA LEU A 7 11.79 -7.50 21.22
C LEU A 7 12.92 -6.47 21.07
N HIS A 8 13.03 -5.89 19.88
CA HIS A 8 13.91 -4.77 19.61
C HIS A 8 13.06 -3.51 19.66
N GLN A 9 13.26 -2.73 20.72
CA GLN A 9 12.58 -1.45 20.91
C GLN A 9 13.59 -0.33 20.72
N SER A 10 13.38 0.48 19.69
CA SER A 10 14.17 1.67 19.43
C SER A 10 13.34 2.80 18.83
N HIS A 11 13.82 4.02 18.98
CA HIS A 11 13.42 5.13 18.13
C HIS A 11 14.61 5.58 17.30
N ILE A 12 14.31 6.21 16.17
CA ILE A 12 15.29 6.90 15.38
C ILE A 12 14.75 8.28 15.07
N ILE A 13 15.48 9.31 15.50
CA ILE A 13 15.15 10.69 15.20
C ILE A 13 15.95 11.09 13.96
N TYR A 14 15.25 11.57 12.95
CA TYR A 14 15.81 12.10 11.72
C TYR A 14 15.66 13.61 11.68
N ILE A 15 16.73 14.31 11.32
CA ILE A 15 16.76 15.77 11.18
C ILE A 15 17.46 16.13 9.88
N LYS A 16 16.84 17.01 9.08
CA LYS A 16 17.44 17.61 7.88
C LYS A 16 16.83 19.00 7.63
N CYS A 17 17.32 19.70 6.61
CA CYS A 17 16.64 20.87 6.05
C CYS A 17 15.84 20.50 4.81
N ASN A 18 14.85 21.33 4.47
CA ASN A 18 14.13 21.30 3.20
C ASN A 18 15.01 21.80 2.03
N GLU A 19 16.18 21.19 1.84
CA GLU A 19 17.15 21.53 0.79
C GLU A 19 17.77 20.24 0.22
N PRO A 20 17.90 20.08 -1.11
CA PRO A 20 18.40 18.85 -1.73
C PRO A 20 19.80 18.43 -1.29
N SER A 21 20.66 19.38 -0.91
CA SER A 21 22.04 19.13 -0.45
C SER A 21 22.17 18.98 1.07
N SER A 22 21.06 19.03 1.82
CA SER A 22 21.09 18.98 3.28
C SER A 22 21.58 17.61 3.78
N ASN A 23 22.42 17.62 4.82
CA ASN A 23 22.81 16.39 5.50
C ASN A 23 21.61 15.82 6.27
N LEU A 24 21.44 14.49 6.20
CA LEU A 24 20.54 13.76 7.07
C LEU A 24 21.26 13.33 8.35
N TYR A 25 20.83 13.91 9.46
CA TYR A 25 21.25 13.48 10.79
C TYR A 25 20.35 12.37 11.29
N LYS A 26 20.96 11.29 11.78
CA LYS A 26 20.29 10.12 12.34
C LYS A 26 20.71 9.93 13.79
N ILE A 27 19.75 9.92 14.70
CA ILE A 27 20.00 9.76 16.14
C ILE A 27 19.29 8.49 16.62
N PRO A 28 20.01 7.37 16.82
CA PRO A 28 19.42 6.15 17.34
C PRO A 28 19.16 6.26 18.84
N VAL A 29 18.01 5.75 19.29
CA VAL A 29 17.58 5.72 20.69
C VAL A 29 17.17 4.28 21.00
N ASN A 30 18.10 3.49 21.55
CA ASN A 30 17.89 2.06 21.80
C ASN A 30 17.48 1.82 23.25
N TYR A 31 16.32 1.17 23.47
CA TYR A 31 15.78 0.90 24.81
C TYR A 31 16.11 -0.52 25.31
N ILE A 32 15.90 -1.53 24.45
CA ILE A 32 16.05 -2.97 24.78
C ILE A 32 16.85 -3.65 23.67
N ASN A 33 17.87 -4.43 24.06
CA ASN A 33 18.82 -5.18 23.22
C ASN A 33 19.77 -4.34 22.34
N SER A 34 21.02 -4.82 22.23
CA SER A 34 22.16 -4.11 21.65
C SER A 34 22.41 -4.37 20.15
N LYS A 35 21.65 -5.24 19.49
CA LYS A 35 21.80 -5.42 18.03
C LYS A 35 21.14 -4.24 17.31
N PRO A 36 21.89 -3.44 16.54
CA PRO A 36 21.34 -2.29 15.82
C PRO A 36 20.47 -2.76 14.64
N VAL A 37 19.25 -2.23 14.53
CA VAL A 37 18.44 -2.37 13.33
C VAL A 37 19.08 -1.53 12.22
N SER A 38 19.40 -2.18 11.10
CA SER A 38 19.94 -1.46 9.94
C SER A 38 18.80 -0.77 9.19
N VAL A 39 18.55 0.49 9.54
CA VAL A 39 17.64 1.34 8.78
C VAL A 39 18.43 2.08 7.70
N SER A 40 18.04 1.82 6.45
CA SER A 40 18.61 2.42 5.25
C SER A 40 17.60 3.33 4.57
N PHE A 41 18.05 4.56 4.28
CA PHE A 41 17.37 5.51 3.42
C PHE A 41 18.02 5.41 2.05
N TYR A 42 17.19 5.37 1.03
CA TYR A 42 17.63 5.61 -0.34
C TYR A 42 17.26 7.06 -0.71
N PRO A 43 18.16 7.84 -1.33
CA PRO A 43 19.55 7.50 -1.64
C PRO A 43 20.41 7.57 -0.37
N SER A 44 21.64 7.07 -0.45
CA SER A 44 22.63 7.06 0.63
C SER A 44 23.06 8.49 1.02
N GLU A 45 22.17 9.26 1.65
CA GLU A 45 22.54 10.48 2.36
C GLU A 45 23.62 10.09 3.38
N LYS A 46 24.68 10.89 3.50
CA LYS A 46 25.73 10.66 4.50
C LYS A 46 25.07 10.63 5.87
N LYS A 47 24.96 9.43 6.45
CA LYS A 47 24.38 9.22 7.77
C LYS A 47 25.36 9.79 8.79
N ILE A 48 25.05 10.96 9.33
CA ILE A 48 25.84 11.59 10.40
C ILE A 48 25.10 11.38 11.71
N THR A 49 25.74 10.72 12.67
CA THR A 49 25.26 10.72 14.05
C THR A 49 25.83 11.95 14.74
N PRO A 50 25.03 12.98 15.06
CA PRO A 50 25.54 14.18 15.72
C PRO A 50 25.84 13.92 17.20
N ASP A 51 26.60 14.82 17.81
CA ASP A 51 26.70 14.92 19.28
C ASP A 51 25.28 15.02 19.87
N HIS A 52 24.95 14.17 20.83
CA HIS A 52 23.68 14.22 21.54
C HIS A 52 23.85 13.62 22.95
N SER A 53 22.97 13.98 23.88
CA SER A 53 22.85 13.28 25.16
C SER A 53 21.50 12.59 25.27
N LEU A 54 21.52 11.37 25.81
CA LEU A 54 20.35 10.51 25.94
C LEU A 54 20.17 10.10 27.40
N VAL A 55 18.99 10.34 27.95
CA VAL A 55 18.57 9.82 29.26
C VAL A 55 17.36 8.93 29.05
N ILE A 56 17.45 7.66 29.45
CA ILE A 56 16.35 6.70 29.35
C ILE A 56 15.83 6.43 30.77
N SER A 57 14.52 6.49 30.94
CA SER A 57 13.84 6.16 32.18
C SER A 57 12.76 5.10 31.92
N PRO A 58 12.72 4.01 32.72
CA PRO A 58 11.61 3.05 32.64
C PRO A 58 10.32 3.72 33.13
N ILE A 59 9.19 3.37 32.50
CA ILE A 59 7.83 3.80 32.88
C ILE A 59 6.89 2.58 32.85
N PRO A 60 5.71 2.62 33.52
CA PRO A 60 4.71 1.57 33.36
C PRO A 60 4.37 1.37 31.88
N GLY A 61 4.55 0.15 31.37
CA GLY A 61 4.27 -0.17 29.97
C GLY A 61 5.37 0.17 28.95
N GLY A 62 6.56 0.64 29.36
CA GLY A 62 7.67 0.84 28.43
C GLY A 62 8.80 1.73 28.94
N HIS A 63 9.33 2.56 28.03
CA HIS A 63 10.46 3.44 28.30
C HIS A 63 10.17 4.86 27.82
N LYS A 64 10.69 5.86 28.53
CA LYS A 64 10.75 7.25 28.10
C LYS A 64 12.20 7.61 27.80
N ALA A 65 12.46 8.24 26.66
CA ALA A 65 13.76 8.84 26.35
C ALA A 65 13.66 10.36 26.36
N PHE A 66 14.66 11.00 26.97
CA PHE A 66 14.94 12.42 26.79
C PHE A 66 16.20 12.55 25.94
N VAL A 67 16.06 13.15 24.76
CA VAL A 67 17.16 13.33 23.80
C VAL A 67 17.46 14.82 23.67
N LYS A 68 18.70 15.21 23.96
CA LYS A 68 19.17 16.60 23.80
C LYS A 68 20.12 16.66 22.62
N ILE A 69 19.79 17.53 21.65
CA ILE A 69 20.52 17.71 20.41
C ILE A 69 20.98 19.17 20.33
N PRO A 70 22.29 19.46 20.32
CA PRO A 70 22.81 20.81 20.21
C PRO A 70 22.72 21.30 18.76
N LEU A 71 21.58 21.90 18.38
CA LEU A 71 21.31 22.34 17.00
C LEU A 71 22.40 23.26 16.41
N HIS A 72 23.11 24.04 17.22
CA HIS A 72 24.20 24.93 16.80
C HIS A 72 25.46 24.19 16.34
N LYS A 73 25.57 22.90 16.63
CA LYS A 73 26.63 22.04 16.10
C LYS A 73 26.22 21.36 14.80
N LEU A 74 24.95 21.44 14.41
CA LEU A 74 24.47 20.91 13.14
C LEU A 74 24.65 22.01 12.09
N ASN A 75 25.25 21.66 10.95
CA ASN A 75 25.39 22.57 9.82
C ASN A 75 24.06 22.59 9.03
N LEU A 76 23.02 23.15 9.66
CA LEU A 76 21.65 23.18 9.16
C LEU A 76 21.10 24.60 9.23
N ASN A 77 20.31 24.98 8.22
CA ASN A 77 19.48 26.17 8.27
C ASN A 77 18.25 25.90 9.16
N TRP A 78 18.16 26.62 10.28
CA TRP A 78 17.10 26.40 11.27
C TRP A 78 15.72 26.87 10.82
N SER A 79 15.64 27.81 9.86
CA SER A 79 14.34 28.30 9.36
C SER A 79 13.64 27.29 8.44
N THR A 80 14.35 26.27 7.99
CA THR A 80 13.85 25.22 7.08
C THR A 80 14.05 23.83 7.68
N LEU A 81 14.17 23.75 9.02
CA LEU A 81 14.41 22.51 9.73
C LEU A 81 13.20 21.59 9.61
N MET A 82 13.44 20.32 9.32
CA MET A 82 12.41 19.29 9.32
C MET A 82 12.81 18.11 10.21
N ILE A 83 11.81 17.44 10.79
CA ILE A 83 12.01 16.30 11.69
C ILE A 83 11.09 15.13 11.32
N ASN A 84 11.55 13.91 11.58
CA ASN A 84 10.67 12.75 11.78
C ASN A 84 11.21 11.88 12.92
N VAL A 85 10.32 11.22 13.65
CA VAL A 85 10.66 10.26 14.68
C VAL A 85 10.04 8.93 14.28
N VAL A 86 10.89 7.93 14.10
CA VAL A 86 10.49 6.58 13.69
C VAL A 86 10.69 5.64 14.87
N ARG A 87 9.62 5.06 15.38
CA ARG A 87 9.64 3.95 16.34
C ARG A 87 9.83 2.65 15.58
N VAL A 88 10.65 1.76 16.13
CA VAL A 88 10.85 0.39 15.65
C VAL A 88 10.62 -0.56 16.83
N ASP A 89 9.65 -1.48 16.70
CA ASP A 89 9.24 -2.44 17.74
C ASP A 89 9.01 -3.84 17.14
N TRP A 90 10.11 -4.55 16.84
CA TRP A 90 10.06 -5.85 16.16
C TRP A 90 9.42 -6.92 17.04
N GLY A 91 8.46 -7.66 16.47
CA GLY A 91 7.67 -8.70 17.15
C GLY A 91 6.29 -8.26 17.64
N ILE A 92 5.99 -6.96 17.66
CA ILE A 92 4.66 -6.41 17.99
C ILE A 92 4.17 -5.50 16.86
N SER A 93 4.91 -4.44 16.56
CA SER A 93 4.54 -3.41 15.58
C SER A 93 5.82 -2.87 14.96
N PRO A 94 6.26 -3.45 13.82
CA PRO A 94 7.62 -3.31 13.33
C PRO A 94 8.07 -1.85 13.21
N LEU A 95 7.18 -0.95 12.78
CA LEU A 95 7.53 0.44 12.57
C LEU A 95 6.33 1.40 12.66
N THR A 96 6.51 2.57 13.27
CA THR A 96 5.57 3.71 13.22
C THR A 96 6.33 5.03 13.18
N SER A 97 5.76 6.10 12.64
CA SER A 97 6.43 7.41 12.55
C SER A 97 5.54 8.59 12.92
N LEU A 98 6.14 9.70 13.37
CA LEU A 98 5.43 10.96 13.65
C LEU A 98 4.73 11.51 12.41
N PHE A 99 5.45 11.50 11.28
CA PHE A 99 4.91 11.81 9.97
C PHE A 99 4.94 10.53 9.11
N PRO A 100 3.84 10.14 8.42
CA PRO A 100 3.70 8.81 7.84
C PRO A 100 4.83 8.40 6.88
N ILE A 101 5.37 7.19 7.08
CA ILE A 101 6.26 6.53 6.12
C ILE A 101 5.39 5.71 5.18
N ARG A 102 5.10 6.25 4.00
CA ARG A 102 4.16 5.65 3.03
C ARG A 102 4.81 4.78 1.95
N SER A 103 6.14 4.78 1.88
CA SER A 103 6.89 4.13 0.82
C SER A 103 8.13 3.43 1.37
N GLY A 104 8.01 2.13 1.59
CA GLY A 104 9.15 1.32 2.02
C GLY A 104 8.78 -0.13 2.29
N PHE A 105 9.81 -0.91 2.56
CA PHE A 105 9.68 -2.31 2.92
C PHE A 105 10.78 -2.69 3.90
N PHE A 106 10.65 -3.86 4.52
CA PHE A 106 11.75 -4.47 5.25
C PHE A 106 12.08 -5.87 4.72
N ILE A 107 13.29 -6.33 5.00
CA ILE A 107 13.72 -7.71 4.76
C ILE A 107 14.18 -8.26 6.10
N GLU A 108 13.60 -9.38 6.50
CA GLU A 108 14.07 -10.17 7.64
C GLU A 108 14.79 -11.41 7.11
N GLU A 109 16.03 -11.58 7.57
CA GLU A 109 16.88 -12.71 7.26
C GLU A 109 16.67 -13.85 8.29
N GLU A 110 17.05 -15.08 7.94
CA GLU A 110 16.85 -16.25 8.81
C GLU A 110 17.57 -16.17 10.16
N ASN A 111 18.64 -15.40 10.23
CA ASN A 111 19.39 -15.15 11.48
C ASN A 111 18.71 -14.11 12.39
N GLY A 112 17.55 -13.57 11.97
CA GLY A 112 16.77 -12.55 12.67
C GLY A 112 17.27 -11.13 12.42
N ASP A 113 18.21 -10.92 11.49
CA ASP A 113 18.63 -9.57 11.11
C ASP A 113 17.56 -8.91 10.24
N VAL A 114 17.24 -7.65 10.53
CA VAL A 114 16.22 -6.89 9.81
C VAL A 114 16.83 -5.65 9.16
N GLY A 115 16.65 -5.54 7.85
CA GLY A 115 16.97 -4.35 7.06
C GLY A 115 15.69 -3.61 6.65
N ILE A 116 15.61 -2.31 6.91
CA ILE A 116 14.51 -1.46 6.43
C ILE A 116 15.02 -0.63 5.25
N SER A 117 14.25 -0.61 4.17
CA SER A 117 14.46 0.23 3.00
C SER A 117 13.33 1.24 2.87
N LEU A 118 13.66 2.52 3.00
CA LEU A 118 12.76 3.63 2.73
C LEU A 118 13.13 4.22 1.37
N LEU A 119 12.17 4.29 0.46
CA LEU A 119 12.41 4.73 -0.92
C LEU A 119 12.63 6.26 -1.02
N LYS A 120 13.11 6.70 -2.20
CA LYS A 120 13.70 8.03 -2.53
C LYS A 120 12.81 9.26 -2.36
N ASP A 121 11.71 9.14 -1.64
CA ASP A 121 10.83 10.25 -1.35
C ASP A 121 10.52 10.34 0.14
N PRO A 122 11.50 10.78 0.94
CA PRO A 122 11.20 11.23 2.27
C PRO A 122 10.77 12.70 2.22
N SER A 123 9.61 12.95 1.65
CA SER A 123 8.67 13.88 2.28
C SER A 123 8.02 13.25 3.53
N VAL A 124 8.73 12.32 4.20
CA VAL A 124 8.41 11.75 5.52
C VAL A 124 8.78 12.71 6.66
N PHE A 125 9.15 13.95 6.37
CA PHE A 125 9.52 14.94 7.37
C PHE A 125 8.46 16.03 7.44
N VAL A 126 8.25 16.55 8.64
CA VAL A 126 7.41 17.72 8.86
C VAL A 126 8.29 18.94 9.17
N ASP A 127 7.94 20.10 8.62
CA ASP A 127 8.57 21.37 8.96
C ASP A 127 8.42 21.67 10.45
N VAL A 128 9.49 22.19 11.05
CA VAL A 128 9.54 22.54 12.47
C VAL A 128 9.57 24.05 12.61
N SER A 129 8.53 24.62 13.22
CA SER A 129 8.52 26.02 13.62
C SER A 129 9.22 26.18 14.98
N ILE A 130 10.25 27.02 15.03
CA ILE A 130 10.93 27.39 16.28
C ILE A 130 10.26 28.63 16.85
N VAL A 131 9.70 28.52 18.05
CA VAL A 131 9.09 29.64 18.77
C VAL A 131 9.90 30.02 20.01
N THR A 132 9.92 31.31 20.34
CA THR A 132 10.61 31.83 21.53
C THR A 132 9.75 31.76 22.79
N ARG A 133 8.41 31.80 22.65
CA ARG A 133 7.46 31.73 23.78
C ARG A 133 6.43 30.63 23.55
N GLN A 134 5.99 30.02 24.63
CA GLN A 134 5.03 28.90 24.59
C GLN A 134 3.64 29.32 24.08
N GLU A 135 3.22 30.56 24.37
CA GLU A 135 1.95 31.14 23.90
C GLU A 135 1.87 31.26 22.36
N ASP A 136 3.02 31.37 21.69
CA ASP A 136 3.12 31.42 20.23
C ASP A 136 2.82 30.04 19.58
N PHE A 137 2.69 28.96 20.38
CA PHE A 137 2.34 27.60 19.92
C PHE A 137 0.83 27.34 19.77
N SER A 138 -0.03 28.24 20.26
CA SER A 138 -1.49 28.03 20.20
C SER A 138 -2.03 28.10 18.76
N SER A 139 -2.78 27.07 18.33
CA SER A 139 -3.45 27.06 17.01
C SER A 139 -4.47 28.19 16.96
N ARG A 140 -4.33 29.11 15.99
CA ARG A 140 -5.30 30.19 15.75
C ARG A 140 -6.62 29.68 15.19
N TYR A 141 -6.56 28.64 14.36
CA TYR A 141 -7.74 28.06 13.77
C TYR A 141 -8.25 26.95 14.70
N SER A 142 -9.47 27.13 15.22
CA SER A 142 -10.18 26.05 15.91
C SER A 142 -10.76 25.04 14.93
N TYR A 143 -10.91 25.43 13.67
CA TYR A 143 -11.37 24.60 12.56
C TYR A 143 -10.62 24.90 11.27
N ILE A 144 -10.22 23.84 10.55
CA ILE A 144 -9.67 23.90 9.20
C ILE A 144 -10.09 22.65 8.42
N LYS A 145 -10.61 22.82 7.20
CA LYS A 145 -11.03 21.74 6.30
C LYS A 145 -10.62 22.09 4.88
N LEU A 146 -9.90 21.18 4.22
CA LEU A 146 -9.59 21.29 2.81
C LEU A 146 -10.39 20.24 2.03
N GLU A 147 -11.04 20.67 0.95
CA GLU A 147 -11.89 19.82 0.12
C GLU A 147 -11.50 19.92 -1.35
N SER A 148 -11.59 18.80 -2.04
CA SER A 148 -11.47 18.71 -3.50
C SER A 148 -12.81 19.02 -4.15
N VAL A 149 -12.90 20.11 -4.92
CA VAL A 149 -14.14 20.50 -5.63
C VAL A 149 -14.20 19.86 -7.01
N ARG A 150 -13.05 19.82 -7.71
CA ARG A 150 -12.82 19.08 -8.96
C ARG A 150 -11.31 18.96 -9.19
N ALA A 151 -10.89 18.37 -10.31
CA ALA A 151 -9.49 18.33 -10.71
C ALA A 151 -8.83 19.72 -10.56
N ASN A 152 -7.78 19.76 -9.73
CA ASN A 152 -6.97 20.96 -9.46
C ASN A 152 -7.73 22.19 -8.92
N LYS A 153 -8.95 22.01 -8.39
CA LYS A 153 -9.72 23.07 -7.72
C LYS A 153 -10.07 22.63 -6.31
N LYS A 154 -9.73 23.45 -5.33
CA LYS A 154 -9.89 23.17 -3.90
C LYS A 154 -10.70 24.24 -3.20
N ARG A 155 -11.28 23.85 -2.07
CA ARG A 155 -11.97 24.72 -1.11
C ARG A 155 -11.36 24.54 0.26
N LEU A 156 -10.86 25.62 0.83
CA LEU A 156 -10.38 25.67 2.20
C LEU A 156 -11.40 26.42 3.06
N THR A 157 -11.93 25.75 4.08
CA THR A 157 -12.83 26.34 5.07
C THR A 157 -12.10 26.43 6.40
N LEU A 158 -12.05 27.60 7.02
CA LEU A 158 -11.38 27.81 8.30
C LEU A 158 -12.14 28.78 9.19
N THR A 159 -11.90 28.75 10.50
CA THR A 159 -12.44 29.76 11.42
C THR A 159 -11.97 31.15 11.02
N ASN A 160 -12.89 32.10 10.89
CA ASN A 160 -12.54 33.47 10.51
C ASN A 160 -11.72 34.17 11.60
N ASP A 161 -10.85 35.07 11.17
CA ASP A 161 -10.10 35.97 12.06
C ASP A 161 -10.83 37.33 12.10
N PRO A 162 -11.18 37.87 13.29
CA PRO A 162 -11.83 39.17 13.40
C PRO A 162 -10.96 40.33 12.87
N ASP A 163 -9.63 40.18 12.83
CA ASP A 163 -8.71 41.18 12.31
C ASP A 163 -8.60 41.04 10.77
N PHE A 164 -9.59 41.57 10.05
CA PHE A 164 -9.71 41.51 8.58
C PHE A 164 -8.37 41.80 7.86
N SER A 165 -7.73 40.75 7.33
CA SER A 165 -6.48 40.85 6.57
C SER A 165 -6.42 39.80 5.47
N PRO A 166 -5.92 40.14 4.27
CA PRO A 166 -5.90 39.21 3.15
C PRO A 166 -5.02 38.00 3.44
N TYR A 167 -5.48 36.85 3.00
CA TYR A 167 -4.68 35.63 3.01
C TYR A 167 -3.66 35.67 1.87
N THR A 168 -2.49 35.10 2.08
CA THR A 168 -1.59 34.73 0.97
C THR A 168 -1.49 33.22 0.92
N LEU A 169 -1.81 32.64 -0.23
CA LEU A 169 -1.75 31.21 -0.47
C LEU A 169 -0.56 30.91 -1.38
N ILE A 170 0.31 29.98 -0.96
CA ILE A 170 1.43 29.50 -1.77
C ILE A 170 1.37 27.98 -1.84
N TRP A 171 1.40 27.45 -3.06
CA TRP A 171 1.53 26.02 -3.33
C TRP A 171 3.00 25.65 -3.43
N GLU A 172 3.47 24.72 -2.62
CA GLU A 172 4.84 24.18 -2.67
C GLU A 172 4.80 22.72 -3.13
N THR A 173 5.60 22.40 -4.14
CA THR A 173 5.79 21.03 -4.63
C THR A 173 6.76 20.23 -3.73
N PRO A 174 6.78 18.89 -3.81
CA PRO A 174 7.75 18.07 -3.09
C PRO A 174 9.22 18.48 -3.26
N SER A 175 9.62 18.98 -4.43
CA SER A 175 10.97 19.52 -4.69
C SER A 175 11.21 20.94 -4.15
N GLY A 176 10.18 21.57 -3.57
CA GLY A 176 10.26 22.91 -2.98
C GLY A 176 9.90 24.06 -3.94
N GLN A 177 9.39 23.77 -5.15
CA GLN A 177 8.97 24.82 -6.07
C GLN A 177 7.70 25.51 -5.55
N ARG A 178 7.75 26.85 -5.41
CA ARG A 178 6.66 27.66 -4.85
C ARG A 178 5.89 28.43 -5.92
N THR A 179 4.56 28.35 -5.87
CA THR A 179 3.65 29.04 -6.78
C THR A 179 2.59 29.81 -5.98
N PRO A 180 2.56 31.16 -6.06
CA PRO A 180 1.48 31.94 -5.47
C PRO A 180 0.12 31.58 -6.10
N LEU A 181 -0.92 31.49 -5.28
CA LEU A 181 -2.26 31.11 -5.73
C LEU A 181 -3.22 32.29 -5.67
N ASN A 182 -4.00 32.44 -6.74
CA ASN A 182 -5.20 33.28 -6.72
C ASN A 182 -6.33 32.52 -6.02
N TYR A 183 -7.17 33.26 -5.30
CA TYR A 183 -8.31 32.70 -4.59
C TYR A 183 -9.51 33.64 -4.62
N THR A 184 -10.69 33.09 -4.36
CA THR A 184 -11.88 33.85 -4.01
C THR A 184 -12.26 33.56 -2.57
N LEU A 185 -12.66 34.59 -1.82
CA LEU A 185 -13.01 34.50 -0.41
C LEU A 185 -14.48 34.82 -0.21
N GLN A 186 -15.16 33.98 0.56
CA GLN A 186 -16.52 34.20 1.04
C GLN A 186 -16.53 34.10 2.56
N HIS A 187 -17.19 35.06 3.21
CA HIS A 187 -17.37 35.05 4.66
C HIS A 187 -18.74 34.48 4.99
N HIS A 188 -18.79 33.48 5.88
CA HIS A 188 -20.04 32.87 6.33
C HIS A 188 -19.97 32.65 7.84
N ASP A 189 -20.76 33.41 8.60
CA ASP A 189 -20.78 33.39 10.08
C ASP A 189 -19.37 33.57 10.68
N ASN A 190 -18.84 32.51 11.31
CA ASN A 190 -17.51 32.46 11.93
C ASN A 190 -16.49 31.69 11.05
N LEU A 191 -16.76 31.56 9.75
CA LEU A 191 -15.92 30.80 8.81
C LEU A 191 -15.57 31.64 7.58
N ASP A 192 -14.33 31.47 7.14
CA ASP A 192 -13.84 31.92 5.84
C ASP A 192 -13.78 30.73 4.90
N ILE A 193 -14.38 30.89 3.72
CA ILE A 193 -14.40 29.90 2.64
C ILE A 193 -13.54 30.44 1.49
N ILE A 194 -12.41 29.78 1.25
CA ILE A 194 -11.41 30.15 0.25
C ILE A 194 -11.42 29.11 -0.86
N ASP A 195 -11.89 29.52 -2.04
CA ASP A 195 -11.82 28.69 -3.26
C ASP A 195 -10.58 29.07 -4.07
N PHE A 196 -9.77 28.10 -4.45
CA PHE A 196 -8.55 28.31 -5.24
C PHE A 196 -8.30 27.17 -6.22
N SER A 197 -7.39 27.38 -7.17
CA SER A 197 -6.91 26.32 -8.07
C SER A 197 -5.43 26.09 -7.86
N ASN A 198 -5.02 24.83 -7.72
CA ASN A 198 -3.62 24.44 -7.60
C ASN A 198 -3.04 24.05 -8.98
N PRO A 199 -1.71 24.18 -9.19
CA PRO A 199 -1.04 23.58 -10.34
C PRO A 199 -1.20 22.04 -10.37
N PRO A 200 -1.02 21.39 -11.53
CA PRO A 200 -1.00 19.93 -11.62
C PRO A 200 0.00 19.28 -10.66
N VAL A 201 -0.37 18.13 -10.10
CA VAL A 201 0.41 17.42 -9.07
C VAL A 201 1.37 16.39 -9.70
N LYS A 202 2.39 16.89 -10.39
CA LYS A 202 3.33 16.09 -11.21
C LYS A 202 4.37 15.27 -10.44
N GLU A 203 4.66 15.65 -9.19
CA GLU A 203 5.74 15.09 -8.39
C GLU A 203 5.16 14.15 -7.33
N GLU A 204 5.79 13.01 -7.13
CA GLU A 204 5.51 12.13 -6.00
C GLU A 204 5.85 12.82 -4.67
N GLY A 205 5.03 12.54 -3.64
CA GLY A 205 5.27 13.02 -2.28
C GLY A 205 4.18 13.93 -1.73
N PHE A 206 4.54 14.69 -0.70
CA PHE A 206 3.65 15.65 -0.05
C PHE A 206 3.79 17.04 -0.67
N TYR A 207 2.67 17.57 -1.13
CA TYR A 207 2.51 18.98 -1.46
C TYR A 207 2.18 19.77 -0.21
N LYS A 208 2.59 21.04 -0.17
CA LYS A 208 2.27 21.95 0.93
C LYS A 208 1.45 23.13 0.44
N LEU A 209 0.41 23.47 1.19
CA LEU A 209 -0.26 24.76 1.07
C LEU A 209 0.19 25.62 2.23
N HIS A 210 0.87 26.71 1.90
CA HIS A 210 1.25 27.75 2.83
C HIS A 210 0.08 28.74 2.91
N LEU A 211 -0.48 28.87 4.10
CA LEU A 211 -1.49 29.86 4.42
C LEU A 211 -0.84 30.93 5.29
N LEU A 212 -0.54 32.08 4.70
CA LEU A 212 0.03 33.22 5.41
C LEU A 212 -1.06 34.23 5.77
N HIS A 213 -1.07 34.66 7.02
CA HIS A 213 -1.99 35.65 7.56
C HIS A 213 -1.34 36.40 8.73
N HIS A 214 -1.26 37.74 8.66
CA HIS A 214 -0.62 38.60 9.68
C HIS A 214 0.74 38.09 10.17
N GLU A 215 1.66 37.83 9.23
CA GLU A 215 3.03 37.32 9.49
C GLU A 215 3.11 35.90 10.07
N LYS A 216 1.98 35.22 10.28
CA LYS A 216 1.94 33.81 10.68
C LYS A 216 1.72 32.92 9.48
N GLU A 217 2.38 31.77 9.49
CA GLU A 217 2.31 30.77 8.44
C GLU A 217 1.74 29.47 9.00
N THR A 218 0.73 28.93 8.34
CA THR A 218 0.17 27.60 8.60
C THR A 218 0.45 26.71 7.39
N PHE A 219 0.97 25.50 7.64
CA PHE A 219 1.25 24.52 6.60
C PHE A 219 0.19 23.43 6.60
N LEU A 220 -0.44 23.20 5.45
CA LEU A 220 -1.25 22.01 5.21
C LEU A 220 -0.47 21.07 4.30
N TYR A 221 -0.29 19.83 4.73
CA TYR A 221 0.38 18.79 3.95
C TYR A 221 -0.66 17.94 3.25
N MET A 222 -0.49 17.72 1.96
CA MET A 222 -1.40 16.93 1.15
C MET A 222 -0.60 15.90 0.38
N ASP A 223 -0.94 14.64 0.57
CA ASP A 223 -0.35 13.55 -0.20
C ASP A 223 -0.86 13.60 -1.65
N ARG A 224 0.05 13.54 -2.63
CA ARG A 224 -0.27 13.52 -4.06
C ARG A 224 -1.39 12.53 -4.40
N ARG A 225 -1.35 11.32 -3.84
CA ARG A 225 -2.35 10.28 -4.07
C ARG A 225 -3.74 10.72 -3.65
N HIS A 226 -3.87 11.40 -2.50
CA HIS A 226 -5.17 11.91 -2.05
C HIS A 226 -5.67 13.01 -3.00
N LEU A 227 -4.76 13.88 -3.45
CA LEU A 227 -5.10 14.93 -4.41
C LEU A 227 -5.58 14.39 -5.77
N ILE A 228 -5.11 13.21 -6.17
CA ILE A 228 -5.54 12.50 -7.39
C ILE A 228 -6.89 11.80 -7.18
N MET A 229 -7.02 11.04 -6.10
CA MET A 229 -8.14 10.12 -5.87
C MET A 229 -9.45 10.81 -5.51
N GLU A 230 -9.39 12.03 -4.95
CA GLU A 230 -10.57 12.79 -4.50
C GLU A 230 -11.35 13.50 -5.62
N THR A 231 -11.02 13.30 -6.90
CA THR A 231 -11.43 14.22 -7.97
C THR A 231 -12.67 13.86 -8.77
N ARG A 232 -13.52 12.93 -8.31
CA ARG A 232 -14.77 12.60 -9.02
C ARG A 232 -16.02 12.72 -8.14
N ASP A 233 -16.88 13.67 -8.50
CA ASP A 233 -18.27 13.73 -8.02
C ASP A 233 -19.12 12.77 -8.87
N ASN A 234 -19.17 11.50 -8.46
CA ASN A 234 -19.98 10.47 -9.13
C ASN A 234 -21.49 10.65 -8.90
N ASN A 235 -21.92 11.66 -8.13
CA ASN A 235 -23.32 11.77 -7.69
C ASN A 235 -24.29 12.19 -8.80
N ASN A 236 -23.81 12.56 -9.99
CA ASN A 236 -24.62 13.10 -11.09
C ASN A 236 -24.68 12.23 -12.35
N GLU A 237 -24.03 11.06 -12.38
CA GLU A 237 -24.17 10.15 -13.52
C GLU A 237 -25.44 9.30 -13.37
N PRO A 238 -26.30 9.21 -14.41
CA PRO A 238 -27.46 8.35 -14.36
C PRO A 238 -26.99 6.90 -14.21
N THR A 239 -27.32 6.24 -13.09
CA THR A 239 -27.05 4.81 -12.92
C THR A 239 -27.89 4.05 -13.94
N PRO A 240 -27.27 3.31 -14.88
CA PRO A 240 -28.02 2.50 -15.83
C PRO A 240 -28.93 1.50 -15.09
N GLY A 241 -30.07 1.16 -15.70
CA GLY A 241 -30.94 0.12 -15.16
C GLY A 241 -30.18 -1.22 -15.04
N LYS A 242 -30.38 -1.91 -13.91
CA LYS A 242 -29.75 -3.21 -13.63
C LYS A 242 -30.50 -4.34 -14.30
N THR A 243 -29.78 -5.33 -14.82
CA THR A 243 -30.36 -6.55 -15.37
C THR A 243 -30.75 -7.50 -14.24
N HIS A 244 -31.99 -7.98 -14.23
CA HIS A 244 -32.41 -8.99 -13.25
C HIS A 244 -31.75 -10.35 -13.53
N VAL A 245 -31.27 -11.03 -12.49
CA VAL A 245 -30.77 -12.42 -12.57
C VAL A 245 -31.43 -13.32 -11.53
N ASP A 246 -31.55 -14.61 -11.82
CA ASP A 246 -32.06 -15.59 -10.86
C ASP A 246 -30.99 -15.91 -9.80
N CYS A 247 -31.15 -15.36 -8.60
CA CYS A 247 -30.22 -15.61 -7.51
C CYS A 247 -30.33 -16.99 -6.86
N SER A 248 -31.31 -17.82 -7.24
CA SER A 248 -31.36 -19.22 -6.81
C SER A 248 -30.40 -20.10 -7.61
N TYR A 249 -30.12 -19.73 -8.86
CA TYR A 249 -29.23 -20.47 -9.74
C TYR A 249 -27.76 -20.38 -9.30
N ILE A 250 -27.02 -21.47 -9.54
CA ILE A 250 -25.56 -21.51 -9.50
C ILE A 250 -25.09 -22.58 -10.48
N SER A 251 -24.20 -22.22 -11.39
CA SER A 251 -23.61 -23.17 -12.34
C SER A 251 -22.69 -24.17 -11.63
N LYS A 252 -22.45 -25.32 -12.27
CA LYS A 252 -21.53 -26.35 -11.74
C LYS A 252 -20.14 -25.76 -11.50
N GLU A 253 -19.60 -25.01 -12.45
CA GLU A 253 -18.29 -24.36 -12.34
C GLU A 253 -18.27 -23.35 -11.18
N ALA A 254 -19.29 -22.50 -11.05
CA ALA A 254 -19.35 -21.55 -9.93
C ALA A 254 -19.43 -22.27 -8.58
N ASN A 255 -20.18 -23.36 -8.48
CA ASN A 255 -20.25 -24.16 -7.26
C ASN A 255 -18.92 -24.85 -6.93
N GLU A 256 -18.18 -25.36 -7.93
CA GLU A 256 -16.84 -25.92 -7.73
C GLU A 256 -15.86 -24.85 -7.21
N VAL A 257 -15.89 -23.64 -7.76
CA VAL A 257 -15.06 -22.52 -7.29
C VAL A 257 -15.45 -22.05 -5.89
N LEU A 258 -16.76 -21.95 -5.61
CA LEU A 258 -17.27 -21.58 -4.28
C LEU A 258 -16.76 -22.52 -3.19
N ASN A 259 -16.70 -23.83 -3.48
CA ASN A 259 -16.29 -24.87 -2.53
C ASN A 259 -14.79 -24.87 -2.21
N ILE A 260 -13.97 -24.18 -3.02
CA ILE A 260 -12.51 -24.11 -2.79
C ILE A 260 -12.07 -22.78 -2.21
N VAL A 261 -12.99 -21.83 -1.96
CA VAL A 261 -12.63 -20.56 -1.31
C VAL A 261 -11.98 -20.87 0.05
N PRO A 262 -10.70 -20.54 0.23
CA PRO A 262 -9.96 -21.08 1.36
C PRO A 262 -10.34 -20.36 2.66
N PRO A 263 -10.22 -21.05 3.80
CA PRO A 263 -10.55 -20.48 5.11
C PRO A 263 -9.61 -19.32 5.50
N TYR A 264 -8.37 -19.33 5.00
CA TYR A 264 -7.32 -18.35 5.29
C TYR A 264 -6.59 -17.96 4.00
N GLY A 265 -5.79 -16.89 4.06
CA GLY A 265 -5.06 -16.35 2.91
C GLY A 265 -4.01 -17.30 2.30
N GLY A 266 -3.50 -18.26 3.08
CA GLY A 266 -2.48 -19.22 2.64
C GLY A 266 -1.07 -18.64 2.60
N MET A 267 -0.09 -19.50 2.33
CA MET A 267 1.34 -19.16 2.12
C MET A 267 1.88 -20.04 1.00
N ARG A 268 2.26 -19.45 -0.14
CA ARG A 268 2.46 -20.22 -1.38
C ARG A 268 3.74 -21.04 -1.36
N ASN A 269 4.86 -20.41 -1.03
CA ASN A 269 6.15 -21.08 -1.11
C ASN A 269 6.29 -21.99 0.11
N THR A 270 6.56 -23.27 -0.08
CA THR A 270 6.78 -24.21 1.03
C THR A 270 7.76 -25.30 0.63
N HIS A 271 8.36 -25.96 1.63
CA HIS A 271 9.31 -27.04 1.39
C HIS A 271 8.58 -28.36 1.08
N ASP A 272 9.19 -29.18 0.23
CA ASP A 272 8.80 -30.58 0.08
C ASP A 272 9.32 -31.36 1.30
N PRO A 273 8.46 -32.06 2.06
CA PRO A 273 8.88 -32.82 3.24
C PRO A 273 9.96 -33.89 2.97
N ARG A 274 10.02 -34.44 1.75
CA ARG A 274 11.04 -35.42 1.33
C ARG A 274 12.33 -34.76 0.86
N PHE A 275 12.26 -33.49 0.46
CA PHE A 275 13.40 -32.74 -0.06
C PHE A 275 13.48 -31.32 0.56
N PRO A 276 13.58 -31.20 1.91
CA PRO A 276 13.55 -29.92 2.59
C PRO A 276 14.70 -28.97 2.24
N GLN A 277 15.79 -29.50 1.69
CA GLN A 277 16.95 -28.73 1.23
C GLN A 277 16.70 -27.94 -0.07
N LEU A 278 15.61 -28.22 -0.80
CA LEU A 278 15.31 -27.52 -2.04
C LEU A 278 14.79 -26.11 -1.77
N ARG A 279 14.98 -25.22 -2.74
CA ARG A 279 14.31 -23.92 -2.76
C ARG A 279 12.80 -24.13 -2.83
N THR A 280 12.05 -23.25 -2.19
CA THR A 280 10.59 -23.34 -2.03
C THR A 280 9.79 -22.81 -3.22
N TYR A 281 10.45 -22.12 -4.15
CA TYR A 281 9.82 -21.54 -5.32
C TYR A 281 9.54 -22.61 -6.39
N GLY A 282 8.29 -22.72 -6.83
CA GLY A 282 7.88 -23.65 -7.88
C GLY A 282 7.95 -25.13 -7.48
N THR A 283 7.98 -25.43 -6.18
CA THR A 283 8.07 -26.82 -5.68
C THR A 283 6.82 -27.64 -5.99
N PHE A 284 5.65 -26.98 -6.00
CA PHE A 284 4.36 -27.63 -6.14
C PHE A 284 3.62 -27.13 -7.38
N GLU A 285 2.70 -27.95 -7.85
CA GLU A 285 1.71 -27.61 -8.87
C GLU A 285 0.30 -27.90 -8.34
N TYR A 286 -0.67 -27.09 -8.78
CA TYR A 286 -2.06 -27.21 -8.39
C TYR A 286 -2.92 -27.54 -9.61
N ASP A 287 -3.81 -28.52 -9.45
CA ASP A 287 -4.75 -28.96 -10.48
C ASP A 287 -6.17 -28.77 -9.96
N PHE A 288 -6.95 -27.91 -10.62
CA PHE A 288 -8.33 -27.63 -10.24
C PHE A 288 -9.24 -28.87 -10.31
N SER A 289 -8.88 -29.89 -11.10
CA SER A 289 -9.61 -31.16 -11.14
C SER A 289 -9.42 -32.01 -9.87
N ASN A 290 -8.34 -31.77 -9.12
CA ASN A 290 -8.10 -32.34 -7.80
C ASN A 290 -7.87 -31.22 -6.78
N PRO A 291 -8.92 -30.43 -6.46
CA PRO A 291 -8.77 -29.13 -5.84
C PRO A 291 -8.33 -29.19 -4.36
N GLN A 292 -8.26 -30.38 -3.78
CA GLN A 292 -7.91 -30.62 -2.38
C GLN A 292 -6.44 -31.06 -2.21
N LYS A 293 -5.64 -31.04 -3.28
CA LYS A 293 -4.24 -31.44 -3.26
C LYS A 293 -3.35 -30.50 -4.07
N ILE A 294 -2.12 -30.35 -3.61
CA ILE A 294 -0.99 -29.88 -4.41
C ILE A 294 -0.07 -31.07 -4.68
N ARG A 295 0.57 -31.09 -5.86
CA ARG A 295 1.48 -32.15 -6.27
C ARG A 295 2.91 -31.63 -6.24
N SER A 296 3.83 -32.36 -5.61
CA SER A 296 5.26 -32.02 -5.69
C SER A 296 5.75 -32.24 -7.12
N GLN A 297 6.37 -31.22 -7.71
CA GLN A 297 7.03 -31.34 -9.02
C GLN A 297 8.27 -32.23 -8.96
N LYS A 298 8.80 -32.51 -7.75
CA LYS A 298 10.00 -33.33 -7.56
C LYS A 298 9.68 -34.80 -7.32
N SER A 299 8.77 -35.09 -6.40
CA SER A 299 8.44 -36.47 -5.99
C SER A 299 7.19 -37.02 -6.66
N GLY A 300 6.30 -36.15 -7.16
CA GLY A 300 4.96 -36.53 -7.61
C GLY A 300 3.96 -36.80 -6.48
N ASP A 301 4.39 -36.71 -5.21
CA ASP A 301 3.50 -36.93 -4.06
C ASP A 301 2.43 -35.84 -3.96
N LEU A 302 1.27 -36.22 -3.43
CA LEU A 302 0.14 -35.32 -3.21
C LEU A 302 0.07 -34.88 -1.75
N TYR A 303 -0.06 -33.57 -1.52
CA TYR A 303 -0.11 -32.97 -0.21
C TYR A 303 -1.38 -32.12 -0.03
N PRO A 304 -1.90 -31.97 1.21
CA PRO A 304 -1.46 -32.61 2.45
C PRO A 304 -1.61 -34.15 2.43
N SER A 305 -0.77 -34.88 3.15
CA SER A 305 -0.76 -36.36 3.19
C SER A 305 -0.69 -36.88 4.64
N PRO A 306 -1.34 -38.01 4.98
CA PRO A 306 -1.17 -38.65 6.29
C PRO A 306 0.28 -39.02 6.64
N ASP A 307 1.15 -39.24 5.64
CA ASP A 307 2.57 -39.58 5.85
C ASP A 307 3.38 -38.41 6.42
N PHE A 308 2.89 -37.18 6.26
CA PHE A 308 3.53 -35.95 6.71
C PHE A 308 2.51 -35.10 7.48
N PRO A 309 2.08 -35.54 8.67
CA PRO A 309 0.99 -34.92 9.39
C PRO A 309 1.39 -33.54 9.93
N GLU A 310 0.59 -32.51 9.62
CA GLU A 310 0.84 -31.14 10.07
C GLU A 310 0.39 -30.94 11.53
N THR A 311 1.12 -31.52 12.48
CA THR A 311 0.79 -31.54 13.92
C THR A 311 1.19 -30.29 14.68
N GLU A 312 2.06 -29.45 14.11
CA GLU A 312 2.45 -28.16 14.69
C GLU A 312 1.70 -27.03 14.00
N SER A 313 1.64 -25.85 14.64
CA SER A 313 1.01 -24.68 14.05
C SER A 313 1.60 -23.36 14.53
N ILE A 314 1.51 -22.35 13.66
CA ILE A 314 1.61 -20.95 14.05
C ILE A 314 0.19 -20.40 14.24
N SER A 315 -0.01 -19.57 15.27
CA SER A 315 -1.29 -18.95 15.58
C SER A 315 -1.11 -17.47 15.79
N PHE A 316 -2.08 -16.69 15.34
CA PHE A 316 -2.00 -15.24 15.28
C PHE A 316 -3.41 -14.64 15.42
N THR A 317 -3.55 -13.61 16.26
CA THR A 317 -4.81 -12.86 16.42
C THR A 317 -4.83 -11.70 15.44
N ASN A 318 -5.85 -11.67 14.58
CA ASN A 318 -5.93 -10.77 13.46
C ASN A 318 -6.57 -9.41 13.77
N ARG A 319 -6.74 -8.57 12.74
CA ARG A 319 -7.30 -7.22 12.91
C ARG A 319 -8.72 -7.18 13.50
N HIS A 320 -9.46 -8.29 13.37
CA HIS A 320 -10.81 -8.47 13.87
C HIS A 320 -10.88 -9.21 15.22
N GLY A 321 -9.73 -9.54 15.83
CA GLY A 321 -9.67 -10.31 17.07
C GLY A 321 -9.85 -11.82 16.88
N GLU A 322 -9.88 -12.29 15.63
CA GLU A 322 -10.02 -13.70 15.29
C GLU A 322 -8.67 -14.42 15.35
N ASN A 323 -8.67 -15.68 15.79
CA ASN A 323 -7.46 -16.50 15.83
C ASN A 323 -7.29 -17.26 14.49
N ILE A 324 -6.25 -16.91 13.74
CA ILE A 324 -5.84 -17.59 12.50
C ILE A 324 -4.79 -18.65 12.85
N VAL A 325 -4.93 -19.85 12.27
CA VAL A 325 -4.01 -20.97 12.52
C VAL A 325 -3.48 -21.53 11.20
N TYR A 326 -2.16 -21.53 11.04
CA TYR A 326 -1.49 -22.18 9.92
C TYR A 326 -0.75 -23.42 10.43
N PRO A 327 -1.24 -24.64 10.12
CA PRO A 327 -0.58 -25.87 10.50
C PRO A 327 0.66 -26.10 9.62
N PHE A 328 1.61 -26.86 10.14
CA PHE A 328 2.78 -27.30 9.38
C PHE A 328 3.31 -28.64 9.89
N TYR A 329 3.98 -29.36 9.00
CA TYR A 329 4.79 -30.53 9.31
C TYR A 329 6.24 -30.08 9.55
N ARG A 330 6.90 -30.63 10.56
CA ARG A 330 8.34 -30.40 10.77
C ARG A 330 9.13 -31.61 10.35
N THR A 331 10.04 -31.43 9.41
CA THR A 331 10.97 -32.46 8.96
C THR A 331 11.99 -32.80 10.05
N SER A 332 12.71 -33.91 9.87
CA SER A 332 13.74 -34.35 10.81
C SER A 332 14.89 -33.36 11.00
N ASP A 333 15.19 -32.52 10.00
CA ASP A 333 16.18 -31.43 10.07
C ASP A 333 15.63 -30.13 10.66
N GLY A 334 14.37 -30.14 11.11
CA GLY A 334 13.69 -29.01 11.75
C GLY A 334 12.99 -28.05 10.79
N THR A 335 13.03 -28.27 9.47
CA THR A 335 12.41 -27.41 8.46
C THR A 335 10.88 -27.47 8.51
N PRO A 336 10.17 -26.32 8.62
CA PRO A 336 8.72 -26.29 8.58
C PRO A 336 8.19 -26.39 7.14
N CYS A 337 7.18 -27.25 6.94
CA CYS A 337 6.47 -27.47 5.68
C CYS A 337 4.99 -27.15 5.87
N TYR A 338 4.56 -25.98 5.40
CA TYR A 338 3.18 -25.46 5.44
C TYR A 338 2.37 -25.96 4.22
N LEU A 339 2.03 -27.23 4.18
CA LEU A 339 1.40 -27.90 3.04
C LEU A 339 -0.06 -27.45 2.84
N SER A 340 -0.83 -27.37 3.94
CA SER A 340 -2.21 -26.87 3.87
C SER A 340 -2.23 -25.39 3.49
N ALA A 341 -1.29 -24.58 4.00
CA ALA A 341 -1.22 -23.16 3.68
C ALA A 341 -0.87 -22.94 2.19
N ALA A 342 0.01 -23.76 1.61
CA ALA A 342 0.33 -23.72 0.19
C ALA A 342 -0.87 -24.10 -0.68
N LEU A 343 -1.62 -25.14 -0.29
CA LEU A 343 -2.88 -25.49 -0.94
C LEU A 343 -3.89 -24.34 -0.90
N TRP A 344 -4.06 -23.69 0.24
CA TRP A 344 -4.97 -22.54 0.37
C TRP A 344 -4.54 -21.37 -0.52
N ALA A 345 -3.24 -21.09 -0.64
CA ALA A 345 -2.75 -20.04 -1.53
C ALA A 345 -3.08 -20.34 -3.01
N GLU A 346 -2.90 -21.58 -3.45
CA GLU A 346 -3.23 -22.01 -4.81
C GLU A 346 -4.75 -22.03 -5.07
N GLN A 347 -5.55 -22.44 -4.08
CA GLN A 347 -7.01 -22.35 -4.15
C GLN A 347 -7.49 -20.90 -4.27
N LYS A 348 -6.94 -19.98 -3.47
CA LYS A 348 -7.21 -18.54 -3.56
C LYS A 348 -6.88 -18.01 -4.96
N ALA A 349 -5.74 -18.42 -5.51
CA ALA A 349 -5.34 -18.04 -6.85
C ALA A 349 -6.31 -18.59 -7.92
N ALA A 350 -6.75 -19.84 -7.80
CA ALA A 350 -7.71 -20.45 -8.70
C ALA A 350 -9.09 -19.76 -8.65
N VAL A 351 -9.56 -19.37 -7.46
CA VAL A 351 -10.77 -18.57 -7.28
C VAL A 351 -10.67 -17.27 -8.07
N CYS A 352 -9.61 -16.50 -7.85
CA CYS A 352 -9.40 -15.22 -8.53
C CYS A 352 -9.32 -15.39 -10.06
N ASN A 353 -8.55 -16.36 -10.55
CA ASN A 353 -8.35 -16.58 -11.98
C ASN A 353 -9.64 -16.95 -12.73
N LYS A 354 -10.56 -17.69 -12.09
CA LYS A 354 -11.82 -18.10 -12.71
C LYS A 354 -12.92 -17.04 -12.63
N LEU A 355 -12.84 -16.16 -11.63
CA LEU A 355 -13.92 -15.27 -11.27
C LEU A 355 -14.42 -14.35 -12.41
N PRO A 356 -13.57 -13.69 -13.22
CA PRO A 356 -14.04 -12.83 -14.31
C PRO A 356 -14.87 -13.58 -15.35
N SER A 357 -14.45 -14.80 -15.75
CA SER A 357 -15.18 -15.62 -16.71
C SER A 357 -16.52 -16.08 -16.13
N ILE A 358 -16.56 -16.45 -14.85
CA ILE A 358 -17.82 -16.86 -14.20
C ILE A 358 -18.76 -15.66 -14.12
N ALA A 359 -18.27 -14.47 -13.76
CA ALA A 359 -19.10 -13.27 -13.67
C ALA A 359 -19.81 -12.90 -14.98
N GLN A 360 -19.23 -13.24 -16.14
CA GLN A 360 -19.86 -13.04 -17.44
C GLN A 360 -20.92 -14.10 -17.79
N LYS A 361 -20.71 -15.35 -17.37
CA LYS A 361 -21.58 -16.50 -17.74
C LYS A 361 -22.68 -16.77 -16.72
N ASP A 362 -22.37 -16.53 -15.45
CA ASP A 362 -23.19 -16.80 -14.28
C ASP A 362 -22.96 -15.68 -13.22
N PRO A 363 -23.53 -14.49 -13.43
CA PRO A 363 -23.37 -13.36 -12.52
C PRO A 363 -23.81 -13.68 -11.08
N SER A 364 -24.88 -14.48 -10.91
CA SER A 364 -25.35 -14.89 -9.58
C SER A 364 -24.33 -15.80 -8.89
N GLY A 365 -23.82 -16.82 -9.58
CA GLY A 365 -22.78 -17.70 -9.05
C GLY A 365 -21.51 -16.96 -8.66
N ALA A 366 -21.05 -16.02 -9.50
CA ALA A 366 -19.92 -15.15 -9.18
C ALA A 366 -20.19 -14.24 -7.96
N ALA A 367 -21.39 -13.68 -7.85
CA ALA A 367 -21.79 -12.87 -6.71
C ALA A 367 -21.79 -13.68 -5.40
N LYS A 368 -22.23 -14.96 -5.42
CA LYS A 368 -22.14 -15.88 -4.28
C LYS A 368 -20.70 -16.22 -3.90
N ILE A 369 -19.82 -16.44 -4.89
CA ILE A 369 -18.39 -16.65 -4.65
C ILE A 369 -17.79 -15.42 -3.97
N LEU A 370 -18.07 -14.22 -4.48
CA LEU A 370 -17.59 -12.96 -3.89
C LEU A 370 -18.13 -12.75 -2.47
N ALA A 371 -19.42 -12.98 -2.24
CA ALA A 371 -20.01 -12.88 -0.91
C ALA A 371 -19.35 -13.87 0.08
N HIS A 372 -19.07 -15.10 -0.35
CA HIS A 372 -18.36 -16.07 0.48
C HIS A 372 -16.90 -15.66 0.71
N LEU A 373 -16.22 -15.13 -0.32
CA LEU A 373 -14.88 -14.57 -0.19
C LEU A 373 -14.85 -13.42 0.81
N CYS A 374 -15.79 -12.47 0.79
CA CYS A 374 -15.89 -11.39 1.79
C CYS A 374 -16.01 -11.93 3.22
N ARG A 375 -16.79 -12.99 3.41
CA ARG A 375 -16.92 -13.64 4.73
C ARG A 375 -15.62 -14.31 5.18
N ARG A 376 -14.81 -14.83 4.26
CA ARG A 376 -13.48 -15.40 4.54
C ARG A 376 -12.38 -14.36 4.67
N TYR A 377 -12.52 -13.24 3.96
CA TYR A 377 -11.54 -12.16 3.88
C TYR A 377 -11.21 -11.55 5.25
N ARG A 378 -12.17 -11.56 6.19
CA ARG A 378 -11.90 -11.20 7.60
C ARG A 378 -10.82 -12.03 8.27
N PHE A 379 -10.41 -13.17 7.70
CA PHE A 379 -9.33 -14.04 8.18
C PHE A 379 -8.09 -13.97 7.27
N TYR A 380 -8.03 -13.02 6.36
CA TYR A 380 -6.91 -12.83 5.44
C TYR A 380 -6.07 -11.66 5.93
N GLU A 381 -4.75 -11.87 5.94
CA GLU A 381 -3.77 -10.92 6.45
C GLU A 381 -2.53 -10.98 5.55
N PRO A 382 -1.77 -9.88 5.43
CA PRO A 382 -0.45 -9.92 4.82
C PRO A 382 0.42 -10.98 5.48
N TYR A 383 1.34 -11.58 4.73
CA TYR A 383 2.29 -12.53 5.28
C TYR A 383 3.66 -12.32 4.67
N SER A 384 4.70 -12.63 5.44
CA SER A 384 6.04 -12.83 4.88
C SER A 384 6.12 -14.22 4.25
N ASP A 385 6.63 -14.32 3.04
CA ASP A 385 6.82 -15.59 2.32
C ASP A 385 8.27 -15.77 1.83
N TYR A 386 9.24 -15.39 2.67
CA TYR A 386 10.67 -15.47 2.33
C TYR A 386 11.33 -16.73 2.87
N TYR A 387 11.56 -17.72 1.99
CA TYR A 387 12.30 -18.94 2.33
C TYR A 387 11.80 -19.60 3.64
N ARG A 388 12.55 -19.63 4.75
CA ARG A 388 12.07 -20.14 6.06
C ARG A 388 11.42 -19.08 6.96
N VAL A 389 11.55 -17.79 6.64
CA VAL A 389 10.93 -16.67 7.36
C VAL A 389 9.49 -16.50 6.87
N LYS A 390 8.57 -17.24 7.50
CA LYS A 390 7.15 -17.28 7.13
C LYS A 390 6.24 -17.04 8.33
N TYR A 391 5.43 -16.00 8.25
CA TYR A 391 4.43 -15.69 9.27
C TYR A 391 3.40 -14.69 8.75
N PRO A 392 2.13 -14.75 9.20
CA PRO A 392 1.16 -13.70 8.97
C PRO A 392 1.49 -12.46 9.80
N MET A 393 1.03 -11.30 9.37
CA MET A 393 1.21 -10.02 10.04
C MET A 393 -0.13 -9.30 10.17
N ASP A 394 -0.34 -8.61 11.27
CA ASP A 394 -1.50 -7.76 11.42
C ASP A 394 -1.39 -6.57 10.46
N ILE A 395 -2.31 -6.42 9.52
CA ILE A 395 -2.29 -5.27 8.61
C ILE A 395 -2.37 -3.92 9.36
N ARG A 396 -2.96 -3.87 10.57
CA ARG A 396 -3.05 -2.66 11.41
C ARG A 396 -1.70 -2.13 11.88
N LEU A 397 -0.64 -2.95 11.78
CA LEU A 397 0.71 -2.49 12.08
C LEU A 397 1.16 -1.38 11.13
N GLY A 398 0.55 -1.30 9.95
CA GLY A 398 0.89 -0.35 8.91
C GLY A 398 2.22 -0.66 8.21
N PRO A 399 2.53 0.05 7.12
CA PRO A 399 3.80 -0.07 6.43
C PRO A 399 4.98 0.46 7.25
N PRO A 400 6.22 0.07 6.90
CA PRO A 400 6.59 -0.85 5.84
C PRO A 400 6.26 -2.33 6.12
N TYR A 401 5.82 -3.05 5.10
CA TYR A 401 5.62 -4.51 5.11
C TYR A 401 6.86 -5.25 4.54
N PRO A 402 6.98 -6.57 4.68
CA PRO A 402 8.11 -7.33 4.14
C PRO A 402 8.19 -7.23 2.64
N TYR A 403 9.40 -7.15 2.10
CA TYR A 403 9.65 -7.11 0.66
C TYR A 403 9.06 -8.34 -0.05
N TYR A 404 9.28 -9.52 0.50
CA TYR A 404 8.71 -10.79 0.03
C TYR A 404 7.37 -11.07 0.72
N GLY A 405 6.58 -10.03 0.93
CA GLY A 405 5.25 -10.12 1.50
C GLY A 405 4.19 -9.82 0.46
N GLY A 406 3.03 -10.44 0.61
CA GLY A 406 1.84 -10.16 -0.19
C GLY A 406 0.59 -10.40 0.63
N PHE A 407 -0.52 -9.84 0.17
CA PHE A 407 -1.85 -10.04 0.73
C PHE A 407 -2.59 -11.10 -0.11
N TRP A 408 -2.60 -10.90 -1.43
CA TRP A 408 -3.26 -11.78 -2.40
C TRP A 408 -2.32 -12.80 -3.02
N SER A 409 -1.06 -12.44 -3.16
CA SER A 409 -0.01 -13.31 -3.69
C SER A 409 1.09 -13.49 -2.64
N ASN A 410 2.15 -14.21 -2.99
CA ASN A 410 3.34 -14.37 -2.15
C ASN A 410 4.32 -13.19 -2.28
N TRP A 411 4.01 -12.18 -3.09
CA TRP A 411 4.88 -11.03 -3.32
C TRP A 411 4.09 -9.84 -3.86
N PHE A 412 4.12 -8.69 -3.19
CA PHE A 412 3.26 -7.53 -3.46
C PHE A 412 3.20 -7.11 -4.93
N TYR A 413 4.27 -7.29 -5.71
CA TYR A 413 4.27 -7.05 -7.16
C TYR A 413 3.14 -7.78 -7.90
N ALA A 414 2.75 -8.97 -7.46
CA ALA A 414 1.70 -9.77 -8.10
C ALA A 414 0.29 -9.51 -7.54
N ASP A 415 0.15 -8.77 -6.42
CA ASP A 415 -1.14 -8.61 -5.75
C ASP A 415 -2.20 -7.92 -6.63
N LEU A 416 -1.83 -6.85 -7.34
CA LEU A 416 -2.79 -6.14 -8.21
C LEU A 416 -3.31 -7.02 -9.35
N SER A 417 -2.58 -8.06 -9.76
CA SER A 417 -3.07 -8.99 -10.78
C SER A 417 -4.27 -9.80 -10.28
N TYR A 418 -4.30 -10.15 -8.99
CA TYR A 418 -5.44 -10.81 -8.34
C TYR A 418 -6.56 -9.81 -8.08
N ILE A 419 -6.25 -8.64 -7.53
CA ILE A 419 -7.25 -7.60 -7.25
C ILE A 419 -7.97 -7.17 -8.54
N ALA A 420 -7.24 -7.07 -9.65
CA ALA A 420 -7.82 -6.80 -10.96
C ALA A 420 -8.90 -7.82 -11.38
N THR A 421 -8.72 -9.11 -11.08
CA THR A 421 -9.75 -10.12 -11.38
C THR A 421 -11.01 -9.94 -10.54
N ILE A 422 -10.86 -9.51 -9.29
CA ILE A 422 -11.98 -9.18 -8.39
C ILE A 422 -12.70 -7.92 -8.91
N ALA A 423 -11.96 -6.90 -9.32
CA ALA A 423 -12.51 -5.67 -9.90
C ALA A 423 -13.26 -5.92 -11.21
N GLU A 424 -12.72 -6.73 -12.13
CA GLU A 424 -13.36 -7.12 -13.39
C GLU A 424 -14.67 -7.88 -13.16
N ALA A 425 -14.69 -8.79 -12.19
CA ALA A 425 -15.90 -9.50 -11.80
C ALA A 425 -16.94 -8.57 -11.16
N TYR A 426 -16.51 -7.72 -10.22
CA TYR A 426 -17.36 -6.70 -9.59
C TYR A 426 -18.02 -5.79 -10.62
N ALA A 427 -17.24 -5.25 -11.55
CA ALA A 427 -17.72 -4.38 -12.63
C ALA A 427 -18.73 -5.07 -13.56
N SER A 428 -18.62 -6.39 -13.73
CA SER A 428 -19.58 -7.18 -14.49
C SER A 428 -20.89 -7.37 -13.71
N ILE A 429 -20.79 -7.70 -12.42
CA ILE A 429 -21.93 -8.05 -11.58
C ILE A 429 -22.75 -6.81 -11.20
N ILE A 430 -22.13 -5.64 -10.98
CA ILE A 430 -22.83 -4.42 -10.57
C ILE A 430 -23.85 -3.90 -11.61
N LYS A 431 -23.73 -4.37 -12.86
CA LYS A 431 -24.69 -4.13 -13.96
C LYS A 431 -25.95 -5.01 -13.85
N THR A 432 -25.97 -5.94 -12.89
CA THR A 432 -27.10 -6.81 -12.54
C THR A 432 -27.60 -6.49 -11.13
N ASP A 433 -28.75 -7.05 -10.75
CA ASP A 433 -29.31 -6.95 -9.39
C ASP A 433 -28.84 -8.06 -8.43
N ALA A 434 -27.82 -8.84 -8.81
CA ALA A 434 -27.36 -9.99 -8.02
C ALA A 434 -26.88 -9.58 -6.62
N PHE A 435 -26.13 -8.47 -6.52
CA PHE A 435 -25.66 -7.96 -5.24
C PHE A 435 -26.80 -7.43 -4.37
N GLU A 436 -27.81 -6.77 -4.95
CA GLU A 436 -29.00 -6.32 -4.20
C GLU A 436 -29.73 -7.50 -3.57
N GLN A 437 -30.01 -8.52 -4.38
CA GLN A 437 -30.71 -9.73 -3.93
C GLN A 437 -29.93 -10.43 -2.80
N LEU A 438 -28.63 -10.63 -2.98
CA LEU A 438 -27.77 -11.24 -1.96
C LEU A 438 -27.60 -10.37 -0.72
N SER A 439 -27.61 -9.04 -0.87
CA SER A 439 -27.50 -8.12 0.27
C SER A 439 -28.73 -8.20 1.18
N VAL A 440 -29.92 -8.39 0.59
CA VAL A 440 -31.15 -8.68 1.34
C VAL A 440 -31.06 -10.05 2.01
N GLU A 441 -30.64 -11.08 1.29
CA GLU A 441 -30.52 -12.46 1.81
C GLU A 441 -29.55 -12.54 3.00
N TYR A 442 -28.36 -11.93 2.88
CA TYR A 442 -27.29 -12.00 3.87
C TYR A 442 -27.32 -10.85 4.89
N ARG A 443 -28.22 -9.87 4.72
CA ARG A 443 -28.33 -8.67 5.58
C ARG A 443 -27.02 -7.91 5.72
N GLN A 444 -26.31 -7.77 4.61
CA GLN A 444 -25.00 -7.13 4.52
C GLN A 444 -24.86 -6.48 3.14
N ASP A 445 -24.26 -5.30 3.05
CA ASP A 445 -24.00 -4.67 1.75
C ASP A 445 -22.82 -5.36 1.05
N ILE A 446 -23.14 -6.36 0.22
CA ILE A 446 -22.12 -7.19 -0.45
C ILE A 446 -21.32 -6.36 -1.46
N ALA A 447 -21.96 -5.42 -2.16
CA ALA A 447 -21.27 -4.59 -3.14
C ALA A 447 -20.22 -3.69 -2.48
N SER A 448 -20.54 -3.10 -1.33
CA SER A 448 -19.59 -2.29 -0.56
C SER A 448 -18.47 -3.14 0.04
N GLU A 449 -18.76 -4.35 0.52
CA GLU A 449 -17.73 -5.25 1.05
C GLU A 449 -16.72 -5.67 -0.03
N VAL A 450 -17.18 -6.01 -1.24
CA VAL A 450 -16.28 -6.33 -2.36
C VAL A 450 -15.43 -5.11 -2.74
N ARG A 451 -16.02 -3.90 -2.71
CA ARG A 451 -15.28 -2.66 -2.97
C ARG A 451 -14.18 -2.43 -1.92
N ASN A 452 -14.48 -2.62 -0.64
CA ASN A 452 -13.50 -2.48 0.45
C ASN A 452 -12.29 -3.42 0.26
N ILE A 453 -12.54 -4.65 -0.19
CA ILE A 453 -11.49 -5.64 -0.50
C ILE A 453 -10.55 -5.13 -1.61
N ILE A 454 -11.11 -4.50 -2.65
CA ILE A 454 -10.33 -3.94 -3.76
C ILE A 454 -9.51 -2.73 -3.26
N GLU A 455 -10.14 -1.83 -2.50
CA GLU A 455 -9.51 -0.60 -1.98
C GLU A 455 -8.38 -0.92 -0.99
N GLU A 456 -8.60 -1.83 -0.03
CA GLU A 456 -7.57 -2.27 0.92
C GLU A 456 -6.39 -2.96 0.21
N GLY A 457 -6.67 -3.74 -0.84
CA GLY A 457 -5.63 -4.35 -1.68
C GLY A 457 -4.78 -3.32 -2.44
N LEU A 458 -5.41 -2.28 -2.98
CA LEU A 458 -4.71 -1.15 -3.61
C LEU A 458 -3.84 -0.40 -2.60
N ASP A 459 -4.41 -0.06 -1.43
CA ASP A 459 -3.69 0.63 -0.35
C ASP A 459 -2.49 -0.18 0.14
N PHE A 460 -2.63 -1.50 0.28
CA PHE A 460 -1.52 -2.39 0.64
C PHE A 460 -0.38 -2.31 -0.38
N VAL A 461 -0.67 -2.41 -1.68
CA VAL A 461 0.36 -2.32 -2.72
C VAL A 461 0.98 -0.92 -2.77
N PHE A 462 0.18 0.14 -2.68
CA PHE A 462 0.70 1.52 -2.69
C PHE A 462 1.63 1.80 -1.52
N SER A 463 1.47 1.11 -0.39
CA SER A 463 2.33 1.27 0.78
C SER A 463 3.80 0.88 0.56
N TYR A 464 4.10 0.14 -0.52
CA TYR A 464 5.46 -0.19 -0.92
C TYR A 464 6.13 0.96 -1.70
N GLY A 465 5.39 1.96 -2.16
CA GLY A 465 5.91 3.03 -3.02
C GLY A 465 6.33 2.56 -4.42
N ILE A 466 6.93 3.47 -5.20
CA ILE A 466 7.40 3.19 -6.56
C ILE A 466 8.82 2.64 -6.51
N GLN A 467 8.98 1.37 -6.89
CA GLN A 467 10.23 0.63 -6.74
C GLN A 467 11.19 0.80 -7.93
N ASN A 468 10.63 0.97 -9.14
CA ASN A 468 11.35 1.02 -10.41
C ASN A 468 12.30 -0.17 -10.62
N THR A 469 11.75 -1.38 -10.55
CA THR A 469 12.45 -2.65 -10.79
C THR A 469 11.90 -3.36 -12.02
N ASN A 470 12.58 -4.42 -12.43
CA ASN A 470 12.11 -5.38 -13.43
C ASN A 470 10.70 -5.96 -13.17
N MET A 471 10.18 -5.90 -11.95
CA MET A 471 8.86 -6.44 -11.59
C MET A 471 7.71 -5.44 -11.71
N ASP A 472 7.96 -4.13 -11.83
CA ASP A 472 6.91 -3.12 -11.75
C ASP A 472 5.85 -3.20 -12.87
N ALA A 473 6.15 -3.86 -13.98
CA ALA A 473 5.17 -4.09 -15.04
C ALA A 473 3.90 -4.80 -14.56
N SER A 474 3.97 -5.69 -13.56
CA SER A 474 2.77 -6.34 -13.01
C SER A 474 1.89 -5.38 -12.19
N ILE A 475 2.49 -4.36 -11.57
CA ILE A 475 1.77 -3.29 -10.88
C ILE A 475 1.06 -2.40 -11.91
N TRP A 476 1.77 -1.97 -12.95
CA TRP A 476 1.18 -1.14 -14.00
C TRP A 476 0.04 -1.86 -14.71
N GLU A 477 0.23 -3.13 -15.04
CA GLU A 477 -0.81 -3.98 -15.63
C GLU A 477 -2.05 -4.08 -14.72
N GLY A 478 -1.84 -4.30 -13.42
CA GLY A 478 -2.92 -4.37 -12.44
C GLY A 478 -3.69 -3.06 -12.32
N LEU A 479 -2.99 -1.92 -12.25
CA LEU A 479 -3.59 -0.58 -12.21
C LEU A 479 -4.43 -0.29 -13.44
N ILE A 480 -3.94 -0.60 -14.65
CA ILE A 480 -4.72 -0.42 -15.89
C ILE A 480 -5.97 -1.29 -15.86
N ARG A 481 -5.85 -2.57 -15.51
CA ARG A 481 -7.00 -3.48 -15.46
C ARG A 481 -8.06 -3.02 -14.45
N ILE A 482 -7.65 -2.63 -13.25
CA ILE A 482 -8.55 -2.12 -12.21
C ILE A 482 -9.19 -0.79 -12.66
N GLY A 483 -8.38 0.13 -13.17
CA GLY A 483 -8.82 1.43 -13.67
C GLY A 483 -9.84 1.32 -14.80
N SER A 484 -9.58 0.47 -15.80
CA SER A 484 -10.52 0.22 -16.89
C SER A 484 -11.78 -0.50 -16.40
N ALA A 485 -11.68 -1.48 -15.50
CA ALA A 485 -12.84 -2.23 -15.01
C ALA A 485 -13.79 -1.35 -14.19
N LEU A 486 -13.25 -0.48 -13.32
CA LEU A 486 -14.03 0.33 -12.38
C LEU A 486 -14.34 1.74 -12.89
N GLU A 487 -13.96 2.06 -14.13
CA GLU A 487 -14.00 3.41 -14.69
C GLU A 487 -13.28 4.43 -13.79
N LYS A 488 -12.09 4.04 -13.33
CA LYS A 488 -11.20 4.81 -12.45
C LYS A 488 -9.95 5.22 -13.25
N PRO A 489 -10.06 6.21 -14.16
CA PRO A 489 -8.97 6.63 -15.04
C PRO A 489 -7.71 7.03 -14.29
N GLU A 490 -7.81 7.52 -13.05
CA GLU A 490 -6.66 7.86 -12.22
C GLU A 490 -5.64 6.72 -12.11
N TYR A 491 -6.08 5.46 -12.03
CA TYR A 491 -5.16 4.32 -11.98
C TYR A 491 -4.45 4.06 -13.31
N VAL A 492 -5.14 4.30 -14.43
CA VAL A 492 -4.56 4.19 -15.78
C VAL A 492 -3.47 5.24 -15.95
N HIS A 493 -3.77 6.49 -15.60
CA HIS A 493 -2.81 7.59 -15.66
C HIS A 493 -1.61 7.37 -14.74
N MET A 494 -1.84 6.93 -13.49
CA MET A 494 -0.74 6.59 -12.57
C MET A 494 0.17 5.49 -13.12
N ALA A 495 -0.36 4.51 -13.85
CA ALA A 495 0.44 3.49 -14.50
C ALA A 495 1.28 4.08 -15.65
N LEU A 496 0.67 4.91 -16.49
CA LEU A 496 1.35 5.55 -17.63
C LEU A 496 2.45 6.52 -17.20
N GLU A 497 2.22 7.34 -16.17
CA GLU A 497 3.27 8.20 -15.60
C GLU A 497 4.47 7.40 -15.12
N ARG A 498 4.21 6.25 -14.46
CA ARG A 498 5.28 5.37 -13.98
C ARG A 498 6.03 4.70 -15.13
N ILE A 499 5.32 4.27 -16.17
CA ILE A 499 5.94 3.69 -17.37
C ILE A 499 6.82 4.72 -18.08
N ASP A 500 6.30 5.93 -18.30
CA ASP A 500 7.05 7.02 -18.94
C ASP A 500 8.31 7.37 -18.13
N TYR A 501 8.15 7.58 -16.81
CA TYR A 501 9.29 7.81 -15.92
C TYR A 501 10.31 6.67 -16.00
N PHE A 502 9.84 5.43 -15.93
CA PHE A 502 10.68 4.24 -15.94
C PHE A 502 11.50 4.13 -17.23
N ILE A 503 10.86 4.28 -18.39
CA ILE A 503 11.54 4.21 -19.70
C ILE A 503 12.61 5.30 -19.79
N ASN A 504 12.28 6.53 -19.42
CA ASN A 504 13.19 7.67 -19.54
C ASN A 504 14.39 7.63 -18.56
N HIS A 505 14.31 6.86 -17.47
CA HIS A 505 15.34 6.86 -16.41
C HIS A 505 16.06 5.52 -16.21
N TYR A 506 15.46 4.40 -16.61
CA TYR A 506 15.97 3.05 -16.33
C TYR A 506 16.31 2.24 -17.58
N TYR A 507 16.13 2.81 -18.78
CA TYR A 507 16.76 2.27 -19.98
C TYR A 507 18.03 3.06 -20.30
N LEU A 508 19.10 2.34 -20.59
CA LEU A 508 20.36 2.90 -21.05
C LEU A 508 20.19 3.48 -22.47
N PHE A 509 21.15 4.30 -22.90
CA PHE A 509 21.10 4.99 -24.20
C PHE A 509 20.99 4.04 -25.41
N ASP A 510 21.40 2.77 -25.25
CA ASP A 510 21.33 1.71 -26.26
C ASP A 510 20.00 0.92 -26.23
N GLY A 511 19.08 1.29 -25.35
CA GLY A 511 17.81 0.62 -25.16
C GLY A 511 17.87 -0.63 -24.27
N PHE A 512 18.99 -0.89 -23.58
CA PHE A 512 19.07 -1.98 -22.62
C PHE A 512 18.58 -1.55 -21.23
N PHE A 513 17.92 -2.45 -20.49
CA PHE A 513 17.42 -2.14 -19.15
C PHE A 513 18.57 -2.06 -18.13
N SER A 514 18.55 -1.08 -17.22
CA SER A 514 19.67 -0.68 -16.36
C SER A 514 20.15 -1.73 -15.35
N GLU A 515 19.39 -2.81 -15.10
CA GLU A 515 19.88 -3.96 -14.31
C GLU A 515 20.88 -4.85 -15.08
N VAL A 516 21.13 -4.55 -16.36
CA VAL A 516 22.15 -5.18 -17.22
C VAL A 516 22.08 -6.71 -17.24
N THR A 517 20.88 -7.27 -17.11
CA THR A 517 20.60 -8.71 -17.14
C THR A 517 19.62 -9.04 -18.24
N VAL A 518 19.96 -9.98 -19.13
CA VAL A 518 19.14 -10.34 -20.32
C VAL A 518 17.74 -10.82 -19.93
N SER A 519 17.63 -11.70 -18.93
CA SER A 519 16.32 -12.21 -18.49
C SER A 519 15.43 -11.11 -17.90
N TYR A 520 16.01 -10.18 -17.13
CA TYR A 520 15.27 -9.06 -16.55
C TYR A 520 14.89 -8.02 -17.60
N HIS A 521 15.78 -7.71 -18.55
CA HIS A 521 15.46 -6.88 -19.70
C HIS A 521 14.28 -7.47 -20.50
N GLN A 522 14.30 -8.77 -20.80
CA GLN A 522 13.18 -9.43 -21.48
C GLN A 522 11.88 -9.34 -20.66
N MET A 523 11.95 -9.59 -19.35
CA MET A 523 10.78 -9.57 -18.47
C MET A 523 10.13 -8.19 -18.43
N ILE A 524 10.90 -7.14 -18.19
CA ILE A 524 10.36 -5.77 -18.08
C ILE A 524 9.91 -5.24 -19.44
N THR A 525 10.68 -5.48 -20.51
CA THR A 525 10.32 -5.01 -21.87
C THR A 525 9.02 -5.66 -22.34
N ASN A 526 8.89 -6.98 -22.21
CA ASN A 526 7.64 -7.68 -22.55
C ASN A 526 6.49 -7.28 -21.61
N GLY A 527 6.81 -6.97 -20.35
CA GLY A 527 5.88 -6.40 -19.38
C GLY A 527 5.28 -5.08 -19.86
N VAL A 528 6.12 -4.10 -20.19
CA VAL A 528 5.70 -2.80 -20.72
C VAL A 528 4.81 -2.96 -21.96
N LEU A 529 5.27 -3.74 -22.95
CA LEU A 529 4.52 -3.93 -24.20
C LEU A 529 3.15 -4.57 -23.96
N ARG A 530 3.08 -5.58 -23.07
CA ARG A 530 1.81 -6.22 -22.71
C ARG A 530 0.88 -5.25 -22.00
N THR A 531 1.41 -4.43 -21.09
CA THR A 531 0.66 -3.44 -20.33
C THR A 531 0.07 -2.36 -21.24
N LEU A 532 0.88 -1.76 -22.13
CA LEU A 532 0.42 -0.72 -23.06
C LEU A 532 -0.64 -1.25 -24.04
N LYS A 533 -0.48 -2.48 -24.54
CA LYS A 533 -1.47 -3.12 -25.43
C LYS A 533 -2.87 -3.23 -24.82
N ARG A 534 -3.01 -3.19 -23.49
CA ARG A 534 -4.33 -3.20 -22.83
C ARG A 534 -5.10 -1.89 -23.01
N LEU A 535 -4.43 -0.82 -23.41
CA LEU A 535 -5.03 0.49 -23.62
C LEU A 535 -5.55 0.70 -25.03
N SER A 536 -5.43 -0.27 -25.94
CA SER A 536 -5.94 -0.11 -27.30
C SER A 536 -7.44 0.22 -27.29
N ASN A 537 -7.78 1.38 -27.85
CA ASN A 537 -9.10 2.02 -27.88
C ASN A 537 -9.61 2.54 -26.52
N TYR A 538 -8.75 2.68 -25.51
CA TYR A 538 -9.12 3.27 -24.23
C TYR A 538 -9.30 4.78 -24.36
N SER A 539 -10.35 5.31 -23.74
CA SER A 539 -10.55 6.74 -23.50
C SER A 539 -10.93 6.96 -22.04
N ASP A 540 -10.50 8.08 -21.49
CA ASP A 540 -11.00 8.53 -20.19
C ASP A 540 -12.52 8.80 -20.26
N PRO A 541 -13.24 8.68 -19.12
CA PRO A 541 -14.62 9.11 -19.01
C PRO A 541 -14.81 10.57 -19.46
N THR A 542 -15.98 10.87 -20.04
CA THR A 542 -16.28 12.23 -20.53
C THR A 542 -16.19 13.25 -19.39
N GLY A 543 -15.45 14.34 -19.62
CA GLY A 543 -15.27 15.41 -18.65
C GLY A 543 -14.18 15.13 -17.60
N TYR A 544 -13.53 13.97 -17.65
CA TYR A 544 -12.37 13.69 -16.82
C TYR A 544 -11.12 14.43 -17.31
N THR A 545 -10.31 14.87 -16.37
CA THR A 545 -8.97 15.40 -16.60
C THR A 545 -8.11 14.98 -15.43
N TYR A 546 -7.00 14.31 -15.72
CA TYR A 546 -6.16 13.74 -14.69
C TYR A 546 -5.45 14.83 -13.89
N PRO A 547 -5.55 14.86 -12.55
CA PRO A 547 -4.92 15.91 -11.73
C PRO A 547 -3.40 15.95 -11.81
N GLY A 548 -2.75 14.79 -12.07
CA GLY A 548 -1.30 14.68 -12.12
C GLY A 548 -0.68 15.46 -13.28
N THR A 549 -1.19 15.25 -14.50
CA THR A 549 -0.66 15.89 -15.72
C THR A 549 -1.49 17.08 -16.19
N GLY A 550 -2.80 17.11 -15.87
CA GLY A 550 -3.77 18.01 -16.47
C GLY A 550 -4.27 17.54 -17.83
N GLU A 551 -4.01 16.29 -18.21
CA GLU A 551 -4.33 15.73 -19.52
C GLU A 551 -5.48 14.72 -19.44
N ARG A 552 -5.99 14.36 -20.61
CA ARG A 552 -6.96 13.28 -20.81
C ARG A 552 -6.43 12.32 -21.87
N ILE A 553 -6.84 11.06 -21.80
CA ILE A 553 -6.54 10.03 -22.79
C ILE A 553 -7.77 9.87 -23.69
N ASP A 554 -7.56 9.95 -25.00
CA ASP A 554 -8.60 9.74 -26.01
C ASP A 554 -8.12 8.72 -27.03
N GLN A 555 -8.83 7.58 -27.13
CA GLN A 555 -8.61 6.53 -28.12
C GLN A 555 -7.13 6.12 -28.24
N ALA A 556 -6.52 5.73 -27.12
CA ALA A 556 -5.12 5.29 -27.10
C ALA A 556 -4.87 4.15 -28.10
N ASP A 557 -3.76 4.22 -28.84
CA ASP A 557 -3.37 3.30 -29.90
C ASP A 557 -2.31 2.26 -29.49
#